data_AF-G5RYM7-F1
#
_entry.id   AF-G5RYM7-F1
#
_cell.length_a   1.000
_cell.length_b   1.000
_cell.length_c   1.000
_cell.angle_alpha   90.00
_cell.angle_beta   90.00
_cell.angle_gamma   90.00
#
_symmetry.space_group_name_H-M   'P 1'
#
loop_
_entity.id
_entity.type
_entity.pdbx_description
1 polymer ?
#
loop_
_entity_poly.entity_id
_entity_poly.type
_entity_poly.pdbx_seq_one_letter_code
_entity_poly.pdbx_strand_id
1 'polypeptide(L)' 'MDEQLKQSALDFHEFPVPGKIQVSPTKPLATQRDLALAYSPGVAAPCLEIEKDPLAPIKT' A
#
# COMPACT_ATOMS: atom_id res chain seq x y z
N MET A 1 18.64 9.33 -30.25
CA MET A 1 18.80 8.85 -28.85
C MET A 1 19.96 7.89 -28.89
N ASP A 2 20.86 7.91 -27.91
CA ASP A 2 21.86 6.85 -27.82
C ASP A 2 21.16 5.49 -27.61
N GLU A 3 21.50 4.49 -28.41
CA GLU A 3 20.83 3.17 -28.37
C GLU A 3 21.07 2.47 -27.03
N GLN A 4 22.21 2.73 -26.39
CA GLN A 4 22.48 2.22 -25.04
C GLN A 4 21.50 2.83 -24.03
N LEU A 5 21.30 4.16 -24.06
CA LEU A 5 20.33 4.84 -23.19
C LEU A 5 18.90 4.31 -23.41
N LYS A 6 18.52 4.05 -24.66
CA LYS A 6 17.21 3.48 -24.99
C LYS A 6 17.04 2.09 -24.37
N GLN A 7 18.00 1.19 -24.55
CA GLN A 7 17.91 -0.16 -23.99
C GLN A 7 17.92 -0.14 -22.46
N SER A 8 18.77 0.68 -21.84
CA SER A 8 18.79 0.82 -20.38
C SER A 8 17.48 1.35 -19.81
N ALA A 9 16.82 2.28 -20.52
CA ALA A 9 15.51 2.78 -20.10
C ALA A 9 14.43 1.70 -20.19
N LEU A 10 14.46 0.84 -21.20
CA LEU A 10 13.54 -0.29 -21.33
C LEU A 10 13.76 -1.28 -20.19
N ASP A 11 15.01 -1.73 -19.99
CA ASP A 11 15.36 -2.70 -18.95
C ASP A 11 14.99 -2.18 -17.55
N PHE A 12 15.25 -0.89 -17.28
CA PHE A 12 14.90 -0.23 -16.01
C PHE A 12 13.40 -0.24 -15.69
N HIS A 13 12.54 -0.19 -16.71
CA HIS A 13 11.08 -0.19 -16.52
C HIS A 13 10.47 -1.58 -16.59
N GLU A 14 11.21 -2.60 -17.02
CA GLU A 14 10.73 -3.96 -17.21
C GLU A 14 11.17 -4.90 -16.08
N PHE A 15 12.43 -4.78 -15.64
CA PHE A 15 13.05 -5.75 -14.73
C PHE A 15 13.60 -5.12 -13.45
N PRO A 16 13.61 -5.87 -12.33
CA PRO A 16 12.98 -7.19 -12.14
C PRO A 16 11.46 -7.12 -11.95
N VAL A 17 10.94 -5.94 -11.64
CA VAL A 17 9.50 -5.70 -11.47
C VAL A 17 9.13 -4.53 -12.38
N PRO A 18 8.15 -4.70 -13.28
CA PRO A 18 7.81 -3.69 -14.25
C PRO A 18 7.10 -2.49 -13.61
N GLY A 19 7.36 -1.30 -14.14
CA GLY A 19 6.72 -0.06 -13.74
C GLY A 19 7.59 0.85 -12.88
N LYS A 20 6.96 1.88 -12.31
CA LYS A 20 7.66 2.95 -11.54
C LYS A 20 7.13 3.14 -10.13
N ILE A 21 5.91 2.70 -9.86
CA ILE A 21 5.17 3.01 -8.64
C ILE A 21 4.73 1.70 -7.99
N GLN A 22 4.88 1.62 -6.67
CA GLN A 22 4.40 0.54 -5.83
C GLN A 22 3.69 1.13 -4.60
N VAL A 23 2.62 0.46 -4.16
CA VAL A 23 1.99 0.70 -2.85
C VAL A 23 2.26 -0.51 -1.98
N SER A 24 2.68 -0.28 -0.73
CA SER A 24 2.94 -1.36 0.22
C SER A 24 2.22 -1.11 1.54
N PRO A 25 1.65 -2.15 2.18
CA PRO A 25 1.01 -2.02 3.48
C PRO A 25 2.00 -1.50 4.53
N THR A 26 1.53 -0.62 5.42
CA THR A 26 2.33 -0.11 6.54
C THR A 26 2.21 -0.96 7.81
N LYS A 27 1.27 -1.92 7.85
CA LYS A 27 1.04 -2.85 8.95
C LYS A 27 1.24 -4.30 8.47
N PRO A 28 1.66 -5.24 9.34
CA PRO A 28 1.76 -6.65 8.99
C PRO A 28 0.43 -7.20 8.48
N LEU A 29 0.48 -8.12 7.52
CA LEU A 29 -0.67 -8.85 6.95
C LEU A 29 -0.37 -10.35 6.82
N ALA A 30 0.47 -10.90 7.73
CA ALA A 30 1.02 -12.24 7.59
C ALA A 30 0.14 -13.34 8.21
N THR A 31 -0.71 -12.97 9.17
CA THR A 31 -1.53 -13.92 9.93
C THR A 31 -3.03 -13.65 9.79
N GLN A 32 -3.86 -14.63 10.15
CA GLN A 32 -5.31 -14.45 10.23
C GLN A 32 -5.69 -13.31 11.19
N ARG A 33 -4.94 -13.16 12.29
CA ARG A 33 -5.14 -12.07 13.25
C ARG A 33 -4.85 -10.72 12.60
N ASP A 34 -3.78 -10.61 11.82
CA ASP A 34 -3.44 -9.37 11.12
C ASP A 34 -4.53 -8.97 10.12
N LEU A 35 -5.03 -9.95 9.35
CA LEU A 35 -6.12 -9.72 8.40
C LEU A 35 -7.42 -9.31 9.11
N ALA A 36 -7.75 -9.95 10.23
CA ALA A 36 -8.93 -9.61 11.02
C ALA A 36 -8.87 -8.20 11.63
N LEU A 37 -7.67 -7.65 11.86
CA LEU A 37 -7.48 -6.27 12.31
C LEU A 37 -7.53 -5.26 11.15
N ALA A 38 -6.93 -5.60 10.01
CA ALA A 38 -6.88 -4.73 8.84
C ALA A 38 -8.21 -4.65 8.06
N TYR A 39 -9.01 -5.71 8.14
CA TYR A 39 -10.32 -5.83 7.48
C TYR A 39 -11.39 -6.22 8.48
N SER A 40 -12.50 -6.80 8.02
CA SER A 40 -13.57 -7.31 8.86
C SER A 40 -13.05 -8.40 9.82
N PRO A 41 -13.42 -8.35 11.12
CA PRO A 41 -14.29 -7.37 11.77
C PRO A 41 -13.57 -6.12 12.33
N GLY A 42 -12.24 -6.12 12.43
CA GLY A 42 -11.46 -5.11 13.15
C GLY A 42 -11.56 -3.69 12.58
N VAL A 43 -11.70 -3.54 11.26
CA VAL A 43 -11.85 -2.24 10.59
C VAL A 43 -13.12 -1.49 11.00
N ALA A 44 -14.11 -2.16 11.60
CA ALA A 44 -15.32 -1.49 12.07
C ALA A 44 -15.04 -0.49 13.20
N ALA A 45 -14.11 -0.79 14.10
CA ALA A 45 -13.78 0.09 15.22
C ALA A 45 -13.29 1.48 14.77
N PRO A 46 -12.28 1.62 13.89
CA PRO A 46 -11.88 2.93 13.40
C PRO A 46 -12.98 3.65 12.62
N CYS A 47 -13.82 2.95 11.86
CA CYS A 47 -14.95 3.55 11.15
C CYS A 47 -15.97 4.17 12.12
N LEU A 48 -16.33 3.47 13.20
CA LEU A 48 -17.29 3.96 14.20
C LEU A 48 -16.75 5.15 15.00
N GLU A 49 -15.43 5.24 15.20
CA GLU A 49 -14.82 6.42 15.83
C GLU A 49 -14.86 7.65 14.89
N ILE A 50 -14.59 7.46 13.60
CA ILE A 50 -14.70 8.54 12.59
C ILE A 50 -16.15 8.98 12.42
N GLU A 51 -17.12 8.06 12.50
CA GLU A 51 -18.54 8.39 12.45
C GLU A 51 -18.94 9.34 13.59
N LYS A 52 -18.44 9.09 14.81
CA LYS A 52 -18.72 9.93 15.99
C LYS A 52 -18.04 11.29 15.92
N ASP A 53 -16.80 11.31 15.43
CA ASP A 53 -16.00 12.52 15.27
C ASP A 53 -15.22 12.45 13.94
N PRO A 54 -15.69 13.14 12.89
CA PRO A 54 -15.03 13.15 11.58
C PRO A 54 -13.60 13.71 11.61
N LEU A 55 -13.24 14.45 12.66
CA LEU A 55 -11.89 14.98 12.87
C LEU A 55 -11.05 14.12 13.81
N ALA A 56 -11.60 13.02 14.36
CA ALA A 56 -10.86 12.08 15.17
C ALA A 56 -9.68 11.55 14.34
N PRO A 57 -8.44 11.96 14.65
CA PRO A 57 -7.32 11.57 13.84
C PRO A 57 -6.98 10.12 14.21
N ILE A 58 -7.32 9.18 13.34
CA ILE A 58 -6.56 7.94 13.25
C ILE A 58 -5.21 8.35 12.68
N LYS A 59 -4.30 8.75 13.58
CA LYS A 59 -3.00 9.28 13.21
C LYS A 59 -2.28 8.24 12.35
N THR A 60 -1.96 8.64 11.13
CA THR A 60 -1.08 7.94 10.19
C THR A 60 0.33 7.87 10.72
#